data_AF-Q018R5-F1
#
_entry.id   AF-Q018R5-F1
#
_cell.length_a   1.000
_cell.length_b   1.000
_cell.length_c   1.000
_cell.angle_alpha   90.00
_cell.angle_beta   90.00
_cell.angle_gamma   90.00
#
_symmetry.space_group_name_H-M   'P 1'
#
loop_
_entity.id
_entity.type
_entity.pdbx_description
1 polymer ?
#
loop_
_entity_poly.entity_id
_entity_poly.type
_entity_poly.pdbx_seq_one_letter_code
_entity_poly.pdbx_strand_id
1 'polypeptide(L)'
;MSPATFAPGVHRVFVYGTLKRDLWNHKILRNGASKYVADVKTCRADFKMFLAEAGYPYLTMVELDGRIVHGELYEVNDQTLEMLDALEEISSGLYSREELECVTVDEAATPYDAYFYLAGPRIDVSNLSEIETYDKALHDERYVPKDKPRIEVDRW
;
A
#
# COMPACT_ATOMS: atom_id res chain seq x y z
N MET A 1 0.40 -4.83 24.39
CA MET A 1 -0.53 -3.87 23.77
C MET A 1 -1.79 -4.65 23.45
N SER A 2 -2.96 -4.13 23.81
CA SER A 2 -4.23 -4.77 23.43
C SER A 2 -4.42 -4.58 21.93
N PRO A 3 -4.94 -5.58 21.19
CA PRO A 3 -5.26 -5.38 19.78
C PRO A 3 -6.33 -4.30 19.67
N ALA A 4 -6.16 -3.41 18.68
CA ALA A 4 -7.16 -2.43 18.32
C ALA A 4 -8.51 -3.11 18.13
N THR A 5 -9.52 -2.69 18.90
CA THR A 5 -10.85 -3.31 18.84
C THR A 5 -11.65 -2.63 17.74
N PHE A 6 -11.56 -3.18 16.52
CA PHE A 6 -12.37 -2.74 15.39
C PHE A 6 -13.85 -3.13 15.59
N ALA A 7 -14.79 -2.31 15.11
CA ALA A 7 -16.19 -2.72 15.04
C ALA A 7 -16.30 -3.96 14.13
N PRO A 8 -17.06 -5.01 14.52
CA PRO A 8 -17.16 -6.22 13.71
C PRO A 8 -17.62 -5.87 12.28
N GLY A 9 -16.83 -6.27 11.28
CA GLY A 9 -17.11 -6.07 9.87
C GLY A 9 -16.67 -4.72 9.26
N VAL A 10 -15.93 -3.88 10.00
CA VAL A 10 -15.32 -2.65 9.44
C VAL A 10 -13.84 -2.59 9.78
N HIS A 11 -13.00 -2.54 8.75
CA HIS A 11 -11.54 -2.53 8.84
C HIS A 11 -10.99 -1.24 8.29
N ARG A 12 -9.94 -0.69 8.92
CA ARG A 12 -9.19 0.42 8.36
C ARG A 12 -8.01 -0.09 7.55
N VAL A 13 -7.84 0.44 6.35
CA VAL A 13 -6.73 0.08 5.45
C VAL A 13 -6.00 1.35 5.03
N PHE A 14 -4.71 1.39 5.33
CA PHE A 14 -3.76 2.38 4.87
C PHE A 14 -3.23 1.96 3.50
N VAL A 15 -3.54 2.73 2.45
CA VAL A 15 -3.07 2.48 1.09
C VAL A 15 -2.02 3.51 0.68
N TYR A 16 -0.87 3.03 0.23
CA TYR A 16 0.26 3.88 -0.18
C TYR A 16 0.59 3.78 -1.68
N GLY A 17 0.02 2.78 -2.37
CA GLY A 17 0.38 2.42 -3.74
C GLY A 17 -0.76 2.50 -4.73
N THR A 18 -0.85 1.52 -5.61
CA THR A 18 -1.77 1.47 -6.77
C THR A 18 -3.28 1.55 -6.45
N LEU A 19 -3.64 1.42 -5.16
CA LEU A 19 -5.00 1.51 -4.64
C LEU A 19 -5.44 2.96 -4.32
N LYS A 20 -4.51 3.92 -4.26
CA LYS A 20 -4.84 5.33 -4.02
C LYS A 20 -5.77 5.89 -5.10
N ARG A 21 -6.54 6.93 -4.78
CA ARG A 21 -7.47 7.59 -5.72
C ARG A 21 -6.80 7.88 -7.05
N ASP A 22 -7.60 7.76 -8.11
CA ASP A 22 -7.21 8.00 -9.50
C ASP A 22 -6.12 7.07 -10.07
N LEU A 23 -5.70 6.04 -9.31
CA LEU A 23 -4.77 5.00 -9.78
C LEU A 23 -5.51 3.71 -10.19
N TRP A 24 -4.83 2.84 -10.93
CA TRP A 24 -5.45 1.71 -11.62
C TRP A 24 -6.27 0.76 -10.73
N ASN A 25 -5.75 0.41 -9.55
CA ASN A 25 -6.41 -0.56 -8.66
C ASN A 25 -7.45 0.08 -7.73
N HIS A 26 -7.56 1.41 -7.71
CA HIS A 26 -8.60 2.11 -6.93
C HIS A 26 -10.02 1.63 -7.26
N LYS A 27 -10.24 1.08 -8.46
CA LYS A 27 -11.49 0.43 -8.86
C LYS A 27 -11.99 -0.63 -7.87
N ILE A 28 -11.10 -1.30 -7.12
CA ILE A 28 -11.49 -2.30 -6.11
C ILE A 28 -12.17 -1.60 -4.93
N LEU A 29 -11.57 -0.54 -4.40
CA LEU A 29 -12.17 0.27 -3.33
C LEU A 29 -13.45 0.95 -3.80
N ARG A 30 -13.43 1.57 -4.98
CA ARG A 30 -14.59 2.27 -5.56
C ARG A 30 -15.80 1.37 -5.78
N ASN A 31 -15.57 0.13 -6.25
CA ASN A 31 -16.65 -0.80 -6.55
C ASN A 31 -17.03 -1.67 -5.33
N GLY A 32 -16.17 -1.75 -4.32
CA GLY A 32 -16.42 -2.43 -3.05
C GLY A 32 -17.15 -1.53 -2.04
N ALA A 33 -17.50 -2.12 -0.89
CA ALA A 33 -18.03 -1.36 0.24
C ALA A 33 -16.86 -0.73 0.99
N SER A 34 -16.44 0.44 0.50
CA SER A 34 -15.39 1.24 1.12
C SER A 34 -15.83 2.69 1.36
N LYS A 35 -15.15 3.35 2.30
CA LYS A 35 -15.32 4.76 2.60
C LYS A 35 -13.94 5.39 2.79
N TYR A 36 -13.64 6.43 1.99
CA TYR A 36 -12.47 7.26 2.23
C TYR A 36 -12.59 7.99 3.58
N VAL A 37 -11.54 7.96 4.37
CA VAL A 37 -11.47 8.59 5.71
C VAL A 37 -10.65 9.88 5.63
N ALA A 38 -9.38 9.80 5.25
CA ALA A 38 -8.48 10.94 5.19
C ALA A 38 -7.19 10.63 4.42
N ASP A 39 -6.45 11.67 4.06
CA ASP A 39 -5.03 11.57 3.70
C ASP A 39 -4.22 11.45 4.99
N VAL A 40 -3.34 10.46 5.02
CA VAL A 40 -2.65 10.03 6.23
C VAL A 40 -1.17 9.79 5.97
N LYS A 41 -0.39 9.73 7.04
CA LYS A 41 1.01 9.34 7.04
C LYS A 41 1.32 8.40 8.20
N THR A 42 2.31 7.52 8.04
CA THR A 42 2.73 6.63 9.12
C THR A 42 3.25 7.43 10.31
N CYS A 43 3.04 6.94 11.54
CA CYS A 43 3.58 7.59 12.74
C CYS A 43 5.10 7.43 12.86
N ARG A 44 5.65 6.37 12.26
CA ARG A 44 7.06 5.97 12.38
C ARG A 44 7.74 5.99 11.01
N ALA A 45 9.01 6.38 11.03
CA ALA A 45 9.87 6.47 9.85
C ALA A 45 10.68 5.17 9.69
N ASP A 46 9.99 4.05 9.58
CA ASP A 46 10.60 2.71 9.65
C ASP A 46 10.47 1.98 8.29
N PHE A 47 10.27 2.73 7.20
CA PHE A 47 9.96 2.15 5.89
C PHE A 47 10.84 2.66 4.75
N LYS A 48 11.14 1.78 3.80
CA LYS A 48 11.65 2.13 2.47
C LYS A 48 10.72 1.61 1.40
N MET A 49 10.52 2.42 0.35
CA MET A 49 9.69 2.05 -0.79
C MET A 49 10.57 1.88 -2.02
N PHE A 50 10.33 0.82 -2.78
CA PHE A 50 11.05 0.52 -4.00
C PHE A 50 10.07 0.37 -5.16
N LEU A 51 10.51 0.64 -6.38
CA LEU A 51 9.72 0.41 -7.58
C LEU A 51 10.06 -0.95 -8.19
N ALA A 52 9.09 -1.87 -8.21
CA ALA A 52 9.25 -3.18 -8.84
C ALA A 52 9.19 -3.11 -10.38
N GLU A 53 9.58 -4.18 -11.06
CA GLU A 53 9.68 -4.24 -12.54
C GLU A 53 8.38 -3.89 -13.29
N ALA A 54 7.21 -4.19 -12.73
CA ALA A 54 5.91 -3.79 -13.31
C ALA A 54 5.39 -2.44 -12.77
N GLY A 55 6.27 -1.62 -12.23
CA GLY A 55 5.98 -0.26 -11.78
C GLY A 55 5.03 -0.15 -10.59
N TYR A 56 4.91 -1.20 -9.77
CA TYR A 56 4.17 -1.16 -8.51
C TYR A 56 5.13 -0.94 -7.32
N PRO A 57 4.66 -0.27 -6.25
CA PRO A 57 5.51 0.04 -5.10
C PRO A 57 5.65 -1.15 -4.17
N TYR A 58 6.87 -1.37 -3.68
CA TYR A 58 7.27 -2.43 -2.76
C TYR A 58 7.73 -1.77 -1.46
N LEU A 59 6.91 -1.82 -0.41
CA LEU A 59 7.23 -1.21 0.88
C LEU A 59 7.82 -2.23 1.85
N THR A 60 9.01 -1.94 2.38
CA THR A 60 9.73 -2.81 3.33
C THR A 60 9.99 -2.08 4.64
N MET A 61 10.03 -2.81 5.76
CA MET A 61 10.48 -2.25 7.04
C MET A 61 12.01 -2.20 7.12
N VAL A 62 12.54 -1.14 7.73
CA VAL A 62 13.97 -0.96 7.98
C VAL A 62 14.21 -0.41 9.39
N GLU A 63 15.33 -0.79 10.01
CA GLU A 63 15.69 -0.32 11.35
C GLU A 63 16.36 1.06 11.33
N LEU A 64 17.02 1.41 10.22
CA LEU A 64 17.78 2.64 10.05
C LEU A 64 17.45 3.27 8.69
N ASP A 65 17.48 4.60 8.64
CA ASP A 65 17.24 5.37 7.42
C ASP A 65 15.86 5.10 6.77
N GLY A 66 14.86 4.79 7.60
CA GLY A 66 13.48 4.69 7.15
C GLY A 66 12.83 6.05 6.98
N ARG A 67 11.68 6.05 6.30
CA ARG A 67 10.93 7.24 5.92
C ARG A 67 9.48 7.12 6.37
N ILE A 68 8.87 8.29 6.59
CA ILE A 68 7.43 8.41 6.75
C ILE A 68 6.78 8.15 5.40
N VAL A 69 5.78 7.26 5.37
CA VAL A 69 5.03 6.95 4.16
C VAL A 69 3.74 7.73 4.17
N HIS A 70 3.44 8.42 3.06
CA HIS A 70 2.17 9.08 2.84
C HIS A 70 1.21 8.17 2.07
N GLY A 71 -0.05 8.20 2.46
CA GLY A 71 -1.08 7.35 1.90
C GLY A 71 -2.48 7.90 2.13
N GLU A 72 -3.45 7.05 1.89
CA GLU A 72 -4.87 7.31 2.11
C GLU A 72 -5.44 6.25 3.06
N LEU A 73 -6.36 6.65 3.92
CA LEU A 73 -7.03 5.76 4.85
C LEU A 73 -8.45 5.47 4.37
N TYR A 74 -8.81 4.20 4.34
CA TYR A 74 -10.16 3.73 4.00
C TYR A 74 -10.73 2.86 5.10
N GLU A 75 -12.04 2.97 5.33
CA GLU A 75 -12.82 1.94 6.01
C GLU A 75 -13.40 0.99 4.97
N VAL A 76 -13.26 -0.33 5.18
CA VAL A 76 -13.73 -1.38 4.26
C VAL A 76 -14.43 -2.49 5.02
N ASN A 77 -15.36 -3.19 4.38
CA ASN A 77 -15.95 -4.40 4.96
C ASN A 77 -15.09 -5.65 4.71
N ASP A 78 -15.45 -6.78 5.32
CA ASP A 78 -14.76 -8.08 5.17
C ASP A 78 -14.55 -8.48 3.71
N GLN A 79 -15.62 -8.40 2.89
CA GLN A 79 -15.56 -8.78 1.48
C GLN A 79 -14.57 -7.91 0.69
N THR A 80 -14.54 -6.60 0.95
CA THR A 80 -13.60 -5.70 0.28
C THR A 80 -12.18 -5.98 0.74
N LEU A 81 -11.98 -6.26 2.03
CA LEU A 81 -10.69 -6.64 2.56
C LEU A 81 -10.15 -7.94 1.92
N GLU A 82 -11.00 -8.95 1.72
CA GLU A 82 -10.63 -10.19 1.01
C GLU A 82 -10.22 -9.94 -0.45
N MET A 83 -10.90 -9.01 -1.15
CA MET A 83 -10.51 -8.62 -2.51
C MET A 83 -9.13 -7.94 -2.55
N LEU A 84 -8.81 -7.15 -1.53
CA LEU A 84 -7.49 -6.53 -1.39
C LEU A 84 -6.42 -7.60 -1.11
N ASP A 85 -6.69 -8.56 -0.22
CA ASP A 85 -5.77 -9.68 0.05
C ASP A 85 -5.47 -10.50 -1.22
N ALA A 86 -6.49 -10.73 -2.04
CA ALA A 86 -6.34 -11.44 -3.31
C ALA A 86 -5.54 -10.62 -4.33
N LEU A 87 -5.76 -9.30 -4.43
CA LEU A 87 -4.98 -8.41 -5.28
C LEU A 87 -3.48 -8.46 -4.90
N GLU A 88 -3.20 -8.40 -3.61
CA GLU A 88 -1.83 -8.31 -3.06
C GLU A 88 -1.16 -9.70 -2.94
N GLU A 89 -1.86 -10.76 -3.39
CA GLU A 89 -1.38 -12.14 -3.42
C GLU A 89 -0.80 -12.63 -2.09
N ILE A 90 -1.51 -12.37 -0.98
CA ILE A 90 -1.08 -12.83 0.35
C ILE A 90 -0.85 -14.34 0.38
N SER A 91 -1.68 -15.11 -0.33
CA SER A 91 -1.54 -16.56 -0.39
C SER A 91 -0.26 -17.05 -1.06
N SER A 92 0.36 -16.24 -1.94
CA SER A 92 1.64 -16.55 -2.57
C SER A 92 2.84 -15.95 -1.81
N GLY A 93 2.58 -15.12 -0.80
CA GLY A 93 3.59 -14.42 -0.01
C GLY A 93 4.19 -13.20 -0.70
N LEU A 94 3.55 -12.66 -1.76
CA LEU A 94 4.04 -11.45 -2.43
C LEU A 94 4.01 -10.24 -1.49
N TYR A 95 2.95 -10.14 -0.69
CA TYR A 95 2.78 -9.24 0.44
C TYR A 95 2.23 -10.01 1.65
N SER A 96 2.35 -9.44 2.85
CA SER A 96 1.58 -9.81 4.03
C SER A 96 0.71 -8.63 4.47
N ARG A 97 -0.45 -8.92 5.10
CA ARG A 97 -1.24 -7.88 5.74
C ARG A 97 -0.75 -7.70 7.17
N GLU A 98 -0.25 -6.51 7.44
CA GLU A 98 0.32 -6.13 8.74
C GLU A 98 -0.46 -4.94 9.31
N GLU A 99 -0.22 -4.60 10.58
CA GLU A 99 -0.83 -3.47 11.26
C GLU A 99 0.18 -2.33 11.44
N LEU A 100 -0.29 -1.08 11.32
CA LEU A 100 0.47 0.11 11.64
C LEU A 100 -0.40 1.19 12.28
N GLU A 101 0.25 2.17 12.90
CA GLU A 101 -0.38 3.41 13.32
C GLU A 101 -0.12 4.52 12.29
N CYS A 102 -1.17 5.26 11.95
CA CYS A 102 -1.09 6.42 11.05
C CYS A 102 -1.86 7.62 11.61
N VAL A 103 -1.49 8.82 11.17
CA VAL A 103 -2.14 10.08 11.54
C VAL A 103 -2.51 10.86 10.29
N THR A 104 -3.52 11.72 10.40
CA THR A 104 -3.88 12.67 9.35
C THR A 104 -2.70 13.57 8.99
N VAL A 105 -2.58 13.96 7.72
CA VAL A 105 -1.48 14.83 7.27
C VAL A 105 -1.56 16.23 7.91
N ASP A 106 -2.78 16.76 8.06
CA ASP A 106 -3.03 18.17 8.41
C ASP A 106 -3.26 18.44 9.90
N GLU A 107 -3.45 17.40 10.72
CA GLU A 107 -3.73 17.54 12.16
C GLU A 107 -2.95 16.51 12.98
N ALA A 108 -2.48 16.92 14.16
CA ALA A 108 -2.02 15.99 15.21
C ALA A 108 -3.25 15.35 15.87
N ALA A 109 -3.95 14.51 15.11
CA ALA A 109 -5.09 13.73 15.58
C ALA A 109 -4.62 12.49 16.36
N THR A 110 -5.53 11.89 17.11
CA THR A 110 -5.33 10.54 17.66
C THR A 110 -4.97 9.58 16.53
N PRO A 111 -3.91 8.77 16.67
CA PRO A 111 -3.54 7.79 15.65
C PRO A 111 -4.68 6.81 15.35
N TYR A 112 -4.75 6.40 14.08
CA TYR A 112 -5.56 5.28 13.64
C TYR A 112 -4.70 4.03 13.57
N ASP A 113 -5.19 2.95 14.16
CA ASP A 113 -4.75 1.60 13.80
C ASP A 113 -5.34 1.21 12.44
N ALA A 114 -4.50 0.72 11.54
CA ALA A 114 -4.88 0.33 10.20
C ALA A 114 -4.09 -0.87 9.71
N TYR A 115 -4.72 -1.70 8.89
CA TYR A 115 -4.03 -2.67 8.07
C TYR A 115 -3.28 -1.98 6.93
N PHE A 116 -2.14 -2.55 6.54
CA PHE A 116 -1.45 -2.22 5.31
C PHE A 116 -0.82 -3.49 4.73
N TYR A 117 -0.42 -3.43 3.47
CA TYR A 117 0.24 -4.56 2.81
C TYR A 117 1.75 -4.34 2.84
N LEU A 118 2.48 -5.12 3.62
CA LEU A 118 3.94 -5.11 3.69
C LEU A 118 4.49 -6.08 2.66
N ALA A 119 5.51 -5.65 1.94
CA ALA A 119 6.06 -6.45 0.87
C ALA A 119 6.82 -7.66 1.40
N GLY A 120 6.62 -8.82 0.78
CA GLY A 120 7.28 -10.07 1.14
C GLY A 120 8.81 -10.05 0.93
N PRO A 121 9.53 -11.08 1.38
CA PRO A 121 10.97 -11.15 1.20
C PRO A 121 11.34 -11.28 -0.28
N ARG A 122 12.33 -10.49 -0.71
CA ARG A 122 12.90 -10.51 -2.07
C ARG A 122 14.42 -10.54 -2.05
N ILE A 123 15.01 -11.40 -2.88
CA ILE A 123 16.46 -11.54 -3.03
C ILE A 123 17.05 -10.38 -3.84
N ASP A 124 16.25 -9.78 -4.72
CA ASP A 124 16.65 -8.76 -5.69
C ASP A 124 16.25 -7.33 -5.25
N VAL A 125 15.85 -7.11 -4.00
CA VAL A 125 15.40 -5.80 -3.51
C VAL A 125 16.48 -4.72 -3.71
N SER A 126 17.77 -5.08 -3.60
CA SER A 126 18.90 -4.18 -3.84
C SER A 126 19.04 -3.69 -5.28
N ASN A 127 18.38 -4.36 -6.24
CA ASN A 127 18.39 -4.00 -7.65
C ASN A 127 17.22 -3.07 -8.01
N LEU A 128 16.24 -2.92 -7.12
CA LEU A 128 15.10 -2.04 -7.33
C LEU A 128 15.47 -0.60 -7.02
N SER A 129 14.84 0.33 -7.73
CA SER A 129 15.03 1.76 -7.45
C SER A 129 14.26 2.15 -6.20
N GLU A 130 14.94 2.70 -5.19
CA GLU A 130 14.30 3.34 -4.04
C GLU A 130 13.52 4.58 -4.53
N ILE A 131 12.28 4.73 -4.07
CA ILE A 131 11.42 5.88 -4.34
C ILE A 131 10.91 6.45 -3.02
N GLU A 132 10.75 7.77 -2.95
CA GLU A 132 10.23 8.41 -1.74
C GLU A 132 8.70 8.34 -1.67
N THR A 133 8.04 8.50 -2.82
CA THR A 133 6.57 8.48 -2.92
C THR A 133 6.14 7.79 -4.20
N TYR A 134 4.94 7.20 -4.18
CA TYR A 134 4.30 6.61 -5.35
C TYR A 134 3.12 7.48 -5.78
N ASP A 135 3.29 8.34 -6.77
CA ASP A 135 2.25 9.28 -7.21
C ASP A 135 1.63 8.89 -8.57
N LYS A 136 0.69 9.72 -9.04
CA LYS A 136 0.01 9.47 -10.31
C LYS A 136 0.96 9.56 -11.52
N ALA A 137 1.93 10.47 -11.50
CA ALA A 137 2.86 10.63 -12.62
C ALA A 137 3.72 9.37 -12.78
N LEU A 138 4.28 8.88 -11.68
CA LEU A 138 5.05 7.64 -11.67
C LEU A 138 4.20 6.43 -12.05
N HIS A 139 2.96 6.37 -11.55
CA HIS A 139 2.02 5.32 -11.90
C HIS A 139 1.71 5.30 -13.39
N ASP A 140 1.33 6.45 -13.98
CA ASP A 140 1.01 6.58 -15.39
C ASP A 140 2.22 6.22 -16.29
N GLU A 141 3.45 6.53 -15.85
CA GLU A 141 4.68 6.23 -16.60
C GLU A 141 5.08 4.76 -16.52
N ARG A 142 4.98 4.13 -15.34
CA ARG A 142 5.66 2.85 -15.06
C ARG A 142 4.75 1.67 -14.79
N TYR A 143 3.53 1.90 -14.32
CA TYR A 143 2.68 0.82 -13.84
C TYR A 143 2.14 -0.01 -14.99
N VAL A 144 2.36 -1.32 -14.91
CA VAL A 144 1.78 -2.31 -15.82
C VAL A 144 0.82 -3.20 -15.02
N PRO A 145 -0.50 -3.13 -15.30
CA PRO A 145 -1.48 -3.97 -14.65
C PRO A 145 -1.21 -5.47 -14.81
N LYS A 146 -1.58 -6.27 -13.81
CA LYS A 146 -1.40 -7.74 -13.82
C LYS A 146 -2.14 -8.44 -14.98
N ASP A 147 -3.22 -7.84 -15.48
CA ASP A 147 -4.01 -8.32 -16.61
C ASP A 147 -3.48 -7.87 -17.99
N LYS A 148 -2.38 -7.09 -18.02
CA LYS A 148 -1.76 -6.60 -19.26
C LYS A 148 -0.43 -7.32 -19.52
N PRO A 149 -0.09 -7.59 -20.80
CA PRO A 149 1.20 -8.16 -21.14
C PRO A 149 2.31 -7.19 -20.75
N ARG A 150 3.38 -7.70 -20.13
CA ARG A 150 4.61 -6.95 -19.90
C ARG A 150 5.34 -6.86 -21.23
N ILE A 151 5.47 -5.65 -21.78
CA ILE A 151 6.31 -5.44 -22.96
C ILE A 151 7.76 -5.42 -22.44
N GLU A 152 8.51 -6.49 -22.70
CA GLU A 152 9.96 -6.44 -22.55
C GLU A 152 10.47 -5.39 -23.54
N VAL A 153 10.90 -4.24 -23.03
CA VAL A 153 11.69 -3.31 -23.83
C VAL A 153 13.06 -3.95 -24.01
N ASP A 154 13.29 -4.53 -25.19
CA ASP A 154 14.61 -4.96 -25.63
C ASP A 154 15.60 -3.82 -25.38
N ARG A 155 16.52 -4.02 -24.43
CA ARG A 155 17.63 -3.10 -24.20
C ARG A 155 18.61 -3.31 -25.36
N TRP A 156 18.54 -2.41 -26.34
CA TRP A 156 19.49 -2.31 -27.45
C TRP A 156 20.92 -2.03 -26.96
#